data_AF-A0A4Y2B5Z3-F1
#
_entry.id   AF-A0A4Y2B5Z3-F1
#
_cell.length_a   1.000
_cell.length_b   1.000
_cell.length_c   1.000
_cell.angle_alpha   90.00
_cell.angle_beta   90.00
_cell.angle_gamma   90.00
#
_symmetry.space_group_name_H-M   'P 1'
#
loop_
_entity.id
_entity.type
_entity.pdbx_description
1 polymer ?
#
loop_
_entity_poly.entity_id
_entity_poly.type
_entity_poly.pdbx_seq_one_letter_code
_entity_poly.pdbx_strand_id
1 'polypeptide(L)'
;MLKNLSENSLCLILALFNRIWNGKAFPTAWRKAIVVPIPKVGKDPQNPSNYRPIALTSCLCKLMERMVNKRLVYILEKKNMLSKFQSGFRYGRSTEDNVF
;
A
#
# COMPACT_ATOMS: atom_id res chain seq x y z
N MET A 1 9.48 -10.97 -2.30
CA MET A 1 9.50 -11.33 -3.73
C MET A 1 10.47 -10.45 -4.53
N LEU A 2 10.34 -9.12 -4.53
CA LEU A 2 11.18 -8.25 -5.40
C LEU A 2 12.56 -7.85 -4.81
N LYS A 3 12.89 -8.28 -3.58
CA LYS A 3 14.10 -7.82 -2.85
C LYS A 3 15.42 -8.41 -3.38
N ASN A 4 15.37 -9.58 -4.04
CA ASN A 4 16.56 -10.33 -4.45
C ASN A 4 16.73 -10.31 -5.98
N LEU A 5 16.22 -9.28 -6.64
CA LEU A 5 16.36 -9.10 -8.08
C LEU A 5 17.76 -8.55 -8.42
N SER A 6 18.27 -8.91 -9.59
CA SER A 6 19.52 -8.31 -10.11
C SER A 6 19.37 -6.82 -10.38
N GLU A 7 20.47 -6.08 -10.38
CA GLU A 7 20.47 -4.65 -10.72
C GLU A 7 19.81 -4.37 -12.07
N ASN A 8 20.11 -5.18 -13.09
CA ASN A 8 19.47 -5.08 -14.40
C ASN A 8 17.94 -5.20 -14.31
N SER A 9 17.43 -6.12 -13.50
CA SER A 9 16.00 -6.28 -13.28
C SER A 9 15.39 -5.08 -12.57
N LEU A 10 16.10 -4.50 -11.60
CA LEU A 10 15.67 -3.27 -10.92
C LEU A 10 15.64 -2.07 -11.87
N CYS A 11 16.63 -1.93 -12.76
CA CYS A 11 16.66 -0.91 -13.81
C CYS A 11 15.46 -1.05 -14.77
N LEU A 12 15.12 -2.28 -15.18
CA LEU A 12 13.95 -2.53 -16.02
C LEU A 12 12.64 -2.18 -15.30
N ILE A 13 12.51 -2.51 -14.01
CA ILE A 13 11.34 -2.14 -13.21
C ILE A 13 11.23 -0.62 -13.07
N LEU A 14 12.35 0.07 -12.85
CA LEU A 14 12.37 1.53 -12.79
C LEU A 14 11.94 2.15 -14.12
N ALA A 15 12.47 1.66 -15.24
CA ALA A 15 12.07 2.11 -16.58
C ALA A 15 10.57 1.89 -16.83
N LEU A 16 10.03 0.74 -16.44
CA LEU A 16 8.60 0.43 -16.49
C LEU A 16 7.79 1.43 -15.67
N PHE A 17 8.18 1.70 -14.42
CA PHE A 17 7.44 2.63 -13.55
C PHE A 17 7.46 4.07 -14.09
N ASN A 18 8.60 4.52 -14.61
CA ASN A 18 8.69 5.84 -15.23
C ASN A 18 7.80 5.95 -16.48
N ARG A 19 7.75 4.89 -17.29
CA ARG A 19 6.84 4.83 -18.45
C ARG A 19 5.37 4.88 -18.03
N ILE A 20 4.98 4.12 -17.01
CA ILE A 20 3.60 4.14 -16.48
C ILE A 20 3.26 5.53 -15.93
N TRP A 21 4.16 6.13 -15.15
CA TRP A 21 3.97 7.44 -14.54
C TRP A 21 3.78 8.55 -15.59
N ASN A 22 4.68 8.62 -16.57
CA ASN A 22 4.64 9.63 -17.62
C ASN A 22 3.50 9.38 -18.62
N GLY A 23 3.23 8.11 -18.95
CA GLY A 23 2.19 7.70 -19.89
C GLY A 23 0.78 7.70 -19.30
N LYS A 24 0.61 7.88 -17.98
CA LYS A 24 -0.68 7.85 -17.27
C LYS A 24 -1.51 6.60 -17.53
N ALA A 25 -0.85 5.48 -17.86
CA ALA A 25 -1.49 4.26 -18.31
C ALA A 25 -1.02 3.08 -17.45
N PHE A 26 -1.94 2.52 -16.66
CA PHE A 26 -1.68 1.38 -15.79
C PHE A 26 -2.01 0.05 -16.49
N PRO A 27 -1.20 -1.00 -16.27
CA PRO A 27 -1.53 -2.34 -16.75
C PRO A 27 -2.93 -2.76 -16.26
N THR A 28 -3.76 -3.30 -17.16
CA THR A 28 -5.08 -3.85 -16.80
C THR A 28 -4.98 -4.93 -15.73
N ALA A 29 -3.91 -5.73 -15.76
CA ALA A 29 -3.62 -6.74 -14.74
C ALA A 29 -3.46 -6.16 -13.33
N TRP A 30 -3.01 -4.91 -13.17
CA TRP A 30 -2.86 -4.28 -11.86
C TRP A 30 -4.19 -3.84 -11.25
N ARG A 31 -5.25 -3.77 -12.07
CA ARG A 31 -6.63 -3.48 -11.62
C ARG A 31 -7.37 -4.72 -11.13
N LYS A 32 -6.74 -5.90 -11.22
CA LYS A 32 -7.31 -7.18 -10.74
C LYS A 32 -6.67 -7.55 -9.41
N ALA A 33 -7.44 -8.18 -8.54
CA ALA A 33 -6.99 -8.70 -7.26
C ALA A 33 -7.59 -10.07 -6.99
N ILE A 34 -6.85 -10.93 -6.30
CA ILE A 34 -7.38 -12.17 -5.74
C ILE A 34 -7.93 -11.83 -4.36
N VAL A 35 -9.22 -12.04 -4.13
CA VAL A 35 -9.85 -11.78 -2.82
C VAL A 35 -9.80 -13.05 -1.98
N VAL A 36 -9.10 -12.98 -0.85
CA VAL A 36 -9.00 -14.07 0.12
C VAL A 36 -9.77 -13.68 1.39
N PRO A 37 -10.88 -14.36 1.72
CA PRO A 37 -11.62 -14.11 2.95
C PRO A 37 -10.88 -14.72 4.14
N ILE A 38 -10.59 -13.92 5.17
CA ILE A 38 -9.97 -14.38 6.43
C ILE A 38 -10.99 -14.31 7.56
N PRO A 39 -11.24 -15.40 8.31
CA PRO A 39 -12.22 -15.41 9.39
C PRO A 39 -11.82 -14.45 10.52
N LYS A 40 -12.82 -13.77 11.11
CA LYS A 40 -12.65 -13.03 12.37
C LYS A 40 -12.52 -14.02 13.52
N VAL A 41 -11.51 -13.82 14.35
CA VAL A 41 -11.27 -14.65 15.54
C VAL A 41 -12.49 -14.57 16.47
N GLY A 42 -12.94 -15.73 16.98
CA GLY A 42 -14.06 -15.84 17.91
C GLY A 42 -15.44 -15.55 17.31
N LYS A 43 -15.59 -15.60 15.99
CA LYS A 43 -16.87 -15.39 15.30
C LYS A 43 -17.30 -16.65 14.54
N ASP A 44 -18.61 -16.83 14.40
CA ASP A 44 -19.23 -17.95 13.69
C ASP A 44 -18.76 -18.02 12.22
N PRO A 45 -18.10 -19.11 11.79
CA PRO A 45 -17.67 -19.31 10.41
C PRO A 45 -18.79 -19.48 9.39
N GLN A 46 -20.02 -19.81 9.82
CA GLN A 46 -21.13 -19.97 8.87
C GLN A 46 -21.70 -18.64 8.39
N ASN A 47 -21.45 -17.56 9.13
CA ASN A 47 -21.90 -16.22 8.75
C ASN A 47 -20.86 -15.52 7.86
N PRO A 48 -21.18 -15.20 6.58
CA PRO A 48 -20.25 -14.52 5.67
C PRO A 48 -19.77 -13.14 6.16
N SER A 49 -20.56 -12.41 6.97
CA SER A 49 -20.14 -11.11 7.52
C SER A 49 -18.99 -11.21 8.53
N ASN A 50 -18.68 -12.43 8.97
CA ASN A 50 -17.59 -12.71 9.89
C ASN A 50 -16.23 -12.89 9.21
N TYR A 51 -16.13 -12.68 7.91
CA TYR A 51 -14.86 -12.69 7.18
C TYR A 51 -14.36 -11.28 6.87
N ARG A 52 -13.03 -11.11 6.84
CA ARG A 52 -12.35 -9.93 6.33
C ARG A 52 -11.87 -10.23 4.91
N PRO A 53 -12.38 -9.58 3.87
CA PRO A 53 -11.85 -9.77 2.52
C PRO A 53 -10.47 -9.08 2.42
N ILE A 54 -9.44 -9.83 2.05
CA ILE A 54 -8.11 -9.29 1.74
C ILE A 54 -7.88 -9.36 0.24
N ALA A 55 -7.66 -8.21 -0.39
CA ALA A 55 -7.31 -8.12 -1.80
C ALA A 55 -5.80 -8.29 -2.02
N LEU A 56 -5.39 -9.39 -2.64
CA LEU A 56 -4.01 -9.64 -3.06
C LEU A 56 -3.80 -9.04 -4.45
N THR A 57 -3.14 -7.88 -4.49
CA THR A 57 -2.80 -7.16 -5.72
C THR A 57 -1.39 -7.49 -6.21
N SER A 58 -1.11 -7.11 -7.46
CA SER A 58 0.21 -7.23 -8.11
C SER A 58 1.34 -6.70 -7.23
N CYS A 59 2.42 -7.48 -7.09
CA CYS A 59 3.60 -7.07 -6.31
C CYS A 59 4.28 -5.82 -6.89
N LEU A 60 4.29 -5.67 -8.21
CA LEU A 60 4.82 -4.46 -8.86
C LEU A 60 3.92 -3.25 -8.63
N CYS A 61 2.59 -3.45 -8.63
CA CYS A 61 1.63 -2.39 -8.30
C CYS A 61 1.86 -1.87 -6.89
N LYS A 62 1.92 -2.77 -5.90
CA LYS A 62 2.20 -2.41 -4.49
C LYS A 62 3.53 -1.69 -4.32
N LEU A 63 4.55 -2.05 -5.10
CA LEU A 63 5.84 -1.37 -5.05
C LEU A 63 5.72 0.07 -5.56
N MET A 64 5.05 0.29 -6.69
CA MET A 64 4.80 1.63 -7.22
C MET A 64 3.95 2.48 -6.26
N GLU A 65 2.85 1.93 -5.73
CA GLU A 65 2.03 2.58 -4.70
C GLU A 65 2.85 3.00 -3.48
N ARG A 66 3.74 2.13 -2.99
CA ARG A 66 4.64 2.44 -1.87
C ARG A 66 5.59 3.58 -2.19
N MET A 67 6.13 3.65 -3.42
CA MET A 67 6.99 4.76 -3.86
C MET A 67 6.23 6.08 -3.88
N VAL A 68 5.00 6.07 -4.41
CA VAL A 68 4.11 7.24 -4.45
C VAL A 68 3.74 7.68 -3.03
N ASN A 69 3.29 6.76 -2.19
CA ASN A 69 2.92 7.04 -0.80
C ASN A 69 4.09 7.67 -0.02
N LYS A 70 5.31 7.14 -0.17
CA LYS A 70 6.49 7.69 0.49
C LYS A 70 6.74 9.15 0.09
N ARG A 71 6.59 9.49 -1.20
CA ARG A 71 6.76 10.87 -1.70
C ARG A 71 5.64 11.80 -1.20
N LEU A 72 4.39 11.33 -1.22
CA LEU A 72 3.23 12.10 -0.75
C LEU A 72 3.35 12.40 0.74
N VAL A 73 3.60 11.37 1.57
CA VAL A 73 3.77 11.54 3.02
C VAL A 73 4.91 12.50 3.33
N TYR A 74 6.04 12.40 2.63
CA TYR A 74 7.14 13.36 2.81
C TYR A 74 6.70 14.81 2.59
N ILE A 75 5.92 15.09 1.53
CA ILE A 75 5.41 16.43 1.25
C ILE A 75 4.41 16.87 2.32
N LEU A 76 3.48 16.01 2.71
CA LEU A 76 2.44 16.30 3.69
C LEU A 76 3.04 16.64 5.06
N GLU A 77 4.05 15.89 5.49
CA GLU A 77 4.78 16.14 6.73
C GLU A 77 5.60 17.43 6.65
N LYS A 78 6.40 17.60 5.57
CA LYS A 78 7.23 18.79 5.38
C LYS A 78 6.42 20.09 5.37
N LYS A 79 5.19 20.03 4.85
CA LYS A 79 4.27 21.17 4.79
C LYS A 79 3.34 21.27 5.99
N ASN A 80 3.46 20.41 7.01
CA ASN A 80 2.56 20.34 8.16
C ASN A 80 1.08 20.26 7.77
N MET A 81 0.76 19.52 6.70
CA MET A 81 -0.60 19.38 6.17
C MET A 81 -1.42 18.30 6.88
N LEU A 82 -0.78 17.45 7.70
CA LEU A 82 -1.48 16.47 8.52
C LEU A 82 -1.90 17.10 9.85
N SER A 83 -3.12 16.77 10.30
CA SER A 83 -3.61 17.22 11.60
C SER A 83 -2.65 16.81 12.73
N LYS A 84 -2.51 17.67 13.73
CA LYS A 84 -1.74 17.36 14.94
C LYS A 84 -2.32 16.18 15.73
N PHE A 85 -3.63 15.96 15.60
CA PHE A 85 -4.38 14.86 16.22
C PHE A 85 -4.45 13.60 15.35
N GLN A 86 -3.76 13.57 14.20
CA GLN A 86 -3.68 12.38 13.37
C GLN A 86 -2.40 11.60 13.70
N SER A 87 -2.58 10.51 14.47
CA SER A 87 -1.48 9.60 14.86
C SER A 87 -1.46 8.31 14.05
N GLY A 88 -2.62 7.87 13.54
CA GLY A 88 -2.72 6.66 12.73
C GLY A 88 -1.88 6.74 11.45
N PHE A 89 -1.11 5.68 11.18
CA PHE A 89 -0.29 5.51 9.97
C PHE A 89 0.76 6.62 9.74
N ARG A 90 1.15 7.32 10.81
CA ARG A 90 2.09 8.44 10.76
C ARG A 90 3.43 8.05 11.38
N TYR A 91 4.53 8.47 10.76
CA TYR A 91 5.86 8.16 11.28
C TYR A 91 6.11 8.84 12.63
N GLY A 92 6.70 8.12 13.58
CA GLY A 92 6.99 8.65 14.92
C GLY A 92 5.77 8.89 15.80
N ARG A 93 4.60 8.35 15.41
CA ARG A 93 3.36 8.41 16.20
C ARG A 93 2.87 7.00 16.54
N SER A 94 2.22 6.87 17.68
CA SER A 94 1.64 5.62 18.18
C SER A 94 0.16 5.80 18.53
N THR A 95 -0.48 4.72 19.00
CA THR A 95 -1.84 4.80 19.53
C THR A 95 -1.92 5.51 20.88
N GLU A 96 -0.80 5.60 21.61
CA GLU A 96 -0.72 6.24 22.93
C GLU A 96 -0.81 7.76 22.84
N ASP A 97 -0.37 8.34 21.72
CA ASP A 97 -0.46 9.79 21.45
C ASP A 97 -1.89 10.34 21.46
N ASN A 98 -2.91 9.49 21.41
CA ASN A 98 -4.33 9.87 21.40
C ASN A 98 -5.07 9.54 22.71
N VAL A 99 -4.35 9.13 23.76
CA VAL A 99 -4.96 8.75 25.04
C VAL A 99 -5.29 9.98 25.91
N PHE A 100 -4.61 11.09 25.67
CA PHE A 100 -4.76 12.37 26.37
C PHE A 100 -5.14 13.48 25.39
#